data_AF-A0A087N671-F1
#
_entry.id   AF-A0A087N671-F1
#
_cell.length_a   1.000
_cell.length_b   1.000
_cell.length_c   1.000
_cell.angle_alpha   90.00
_cell.angle_beta   90.00
_cell.angle_gamma   90.00
#
_symmetry.space_group_name_H-M   'P 1'
#
loop_
_entity.id
_entity.type
_entity.pdbx_description
1 polymer ?
#
loop_
_entity_poly.entity_id
_entity_poly.type
_entity_poly.pdbx_seq_one_letter_code
_entity_poly.pdbx_strand_id
1 'polypeptide(L)'
;MTNLDKLYSIKKDYNDEKSLVIIPVGKFNISNKYQIGDITIYPIGTVNTEELFEIKVDFNFAEVKEDFFNSALIVFPVSIHKEQPFGNFTVEQKNQVLNSNLSKAEEILNIFKYIYCNLDKTSVLTQKAGYINNIYSGVLIYYPHLGMSDFLKEKYKVNKEFIGKSLIVELKEIKEILDKHIVILDRNCGEVGNITKHALQLYANIVEASSYTNKYVQALSLIEYLTNPFEFEKMQKLKGHVIAFSVDNKKTYHELSERFKFLTGLKDEQGIEIGIRTNIVHNGKLLEQMLNKPYEPEFMIKELQYYICNYLEACFESYKESWEKFIEKREKRKKEIESNSNKFEGKYEADTLVLIDFEFFNKALKEVYQMYPQHHQKKFDMGTFLYGCIAQVGLERQGFKIPFHFIINSNDRIYNDAQKKNILDYEQLGADTPLGEFDIYVSQTEGNYLADFKNILCQYTLERNYVLVPSSKFDNIILISDKNDISMEFFEEVEQSVKQIYLGRLDNKRTAAYPNFTWFDIQYLFCGILGIELWEEVKPNFIFEV
;
A
#
# COMPACT_ATOMS: atom_id res chain seq x y z
N MET A 1 -22.00 3.86 11.34
CA MET A 1 -23.39 4.37 11.21
C MET A 1 -23.59 4.83 9.77
N THR A 2 -24.32 4.06 8.95
CA THR A 2 -24.56 4.40 7.54
C THR A 2 -25.78 5.32 7.42
N ASN A 3 -25.62 6.43 6.70
CA ASN A 3 -26.72 7.29 6.25
C ASN A 3 -27.72 6.45 5.45
N LEU A 4 -28.86 6.13 6.06
CA LEU A 4 -30.03 5.55 5.39
C LEU A 4 -30.83 6.60 4.60
N ASP A 5 -30.31 7.83 4.48
CA ASP A 5 -30.98 8.94 3.83
C ASP A 5 -30.59 9.05 2.35
N LYS A 6 -31.51 8.55 1.51
CA LYS A 6 -31.65 8.77 0.06
C LYS A 6 -30.77 7.89 -0.85
N LEU A 7 -31.40 6.87 -1.43
CA LEU A 7 -30.83 6.08 -2.53
C LEU A 7 -30.50 6.97 -3.74
N TYR A 8 -29.38 6.69 -4.41
CA TYR A 8 -28.99 7.35 -5.66
C TYR A 8 -29.82 6.85 -6.83
N SER A 9 -30.15 7.76 -7.75
CA SER A 9 -30.86 7.45 -8.99
C SER A 9 -29.89 7.58 -10.16
N ILE A 10 -29.55 6.44 -10.77
CA ILE A 10 -28.72 6.36 -11.97
C ILE A 10 -29.41 7.13 -13.11
N LYS A 11 -30.73 7.01 -13.23
CA LYS A 11 -31.53 7.73 -14.23
C LYS A 11 -31.39 9.26 -14.11
N LYS A 12 -31.34 9.80 -12.89
CA LYS A 12 -31.14 11.24 -12.67
C LYS A 12 -29.69 11.68 -12.89
N ASP A 13 -28.74 10.81 -12.55
CA ASP A 13 -27.31 11.10 -12.69
C ASP A 13 -26.86 11.05 -14.17
N TYR A 14 -27.57 10.29 -15.01
CA TYR A 14 -27.30 10.13 -16.44
C TYR A 14 -28.56 10.39 -17.25
N ASN A 15 -28.63 11.56 -17.91
CA ASN A 15 -29.73 11.97 -18.80
C ASN A 15 -30.30 10.81 -19.64
N ASP A 16 -31.63 10.81 -19.85
CA ASP A 16 -32.41 9.66 -20.36
C ASP A 16 -32.01 9.12 -21.76
N GLU A 17 -31.17 9.84 -22.49
CA GLU A 17 -30.89 9.60 -23.92
C GLU A 17 -29.93 8.44 -24.20
N LYS A 18 -29.01 8.11 -23.28
CA LYS A 18 -27.97 7.10 -23.53
C LYS A 18 -28.23 5.82 -22.78
N SER A 19 -27.94 4.69 -23.42
CA SER A 19 -27.84 3.41 -22.73
C SER A 19 -26.65 3.44 -21.78
N LEU A 20 -26.78 2.79 -20.64
CA LEU A 20 -25.76 2.73 -19.60
C LEU A 20 -25.35 1.27 -19.39
N VAL A 21 -24.07 1.04 -19.14
CA VAL A 21 -23.61 -0.24 -18.61
C VAL A 21 -23.42 -0.08 -17.11
N ILE A 22 -23.86 -1.08 -16.34
CA ILE A 22 -23.72 -1.17 -14.89
C ILE A 22 -22.92 -2.43 -14.62
N ILE A 23 -21.77 -2.27 -13.98
CA ILE A 23 -20.78 -3.33 -13.77
C ILE A 23 -20.56 -3.50 -12.27
N PRO A 24 -20.82 -4.70 -11.72
CA PRO A 24 -20.57 -4.98 -10.32
C PRO A 24 -19.07 -5.20 -10.08
N VAL A 25 -18.57 -4.72 -8.95
CA VAL A 25 -17.21 -4.98 -8.48
C VAL A 25 -17.30 -5.42 -7.02
N GLY A 26 -17.15 -6.71 -6.79
CA GLY A 26 -17.09 -7.27 -5.44
C GLY A 26 -15.81 -6.87 -4.73
N LYS A 27 -15.83 -6.86 -3.38
CA LYS A 27 -14.67 -6.52 -2.54
C LYS A 27 -14.10 -5.12 -2.81
N PHE A 28 -14.93 -4.22 -3.33
CA PHE A 28 -14.60 -2.81 -3.55
C PHE A 28 -15.55 -1.94 -2.72
N ASN A 29 -15.05 -1.41 -1.62
CA ASN A 29 -15.80 -0.64 -0.64
C ASN A 29 -15.43 0.83 -0.76
N ILE A 30 -16.33 1.64 -1.31
CA ILE A 30 -16.19 3.11 -1.35
C ILE A 30 -17.20 3.74 -0.40
N SER A 31 -16.81 4.79 0.31
CA SER A 31 -17.68 5.42 1.33
C SER A 31 -18.77 6.32 0.72
N ASN A 32 -18.53 6.90 -0.46
CA ASN A 32 -19.43 7.88 -1.09
C ASN A 32 -19.46 7.73 -2.61
N LYS A 33 -20.58 8.12 -3.26
CA LYS A 33 -20.67 8.20 -4.73
C LYS A 33 -19.54 9.07 -5.29
N TYR A 34 -18.94 8.60 -6.37
CA TYR A 34 -17.80 9.28 -7.02
C TYR A 34 -17.95 9.33 -8.53
N GLN A 35 -17.48 10.41 -9.16
CA GLN A 35 -17.58 10.61 -10.59
C GLN A 35 -16.21 10.91 -11.21
N ILE A 36 -15.85 10.16 -12.26
CA ILE A 36 -14.64 10.32 -13.07
C ILE A 36 -15.09 10.52 -14.53
N GLY A 37 -15.15 11.77 -14.98
CA GLY A 37 -15.66 12.10 -16.30
C GLY A 37 -17.10 11.61 -16.50
N ASP A 38 -17.31 10.71 -17.47
CA ASP A 38 -18.61 10.08 -17.75
C ASP A 38 -18.88 8.82 -16.92
N ILE A 39 -18.00 8.47 -15.98
CA ILE A 39 -18.10 7.25 -15.19
C ILE A 39 -18.47 7.61 -13.75
N THR A 40 -19.42 6.87 -13.18
CA THR A 40 -19.85 7.04 -11.80
C THR A 40 -19.70 5.72 -11.07
N ILE A 41 -19.13 5.78 -9.87
CA ILE A 41 -18.96 4.64 -8.98
C ILE A 41 -19.92 4.83 -7.80
N TYR A 42 -20.80 3.86 -7.58
CA TYR A 42 -21.79 3.86 -6.51
C TYR A 42 -21.39 2.89 -5.39
N PRO A 43 -21.49 3.30 -4.11
CA PRO A 43 -21.29 2.42 -2.97
C PRO A 43 -22.29 1.26 -2.92
N ILE A 44 -21.89 0.17 -2.26
CA ILE A 44 -22.70 -1.03 -2.05
C ILE A 44 -24.05 -0.64 -1.42
N GLY A 45 -25.16 -1.14 -1.99
CA GLY A 45 -26.49 -0.97 -1.44
C GLY A 45 -27.07 0.46 -1.49
N THR A 46 -26.46 1.39 -2.22
CA THR A 46 -26.90 2.80 -2.23
C THR A 46 -27.71 3.20 -3.47
N VAL A 47 -27.85 2.33 -4.48
CA VAL A 47 -28.58 2.64 -5.72
C VAL A 47 -30.07 2.26 -5.59
N ASN A 48 -30.95 3.11 -6.10
CA ASN A 48 -32.36 2.79 -6.30
C ASN A 48 -32.50 1.72 -7.38
N THR A 49 -32.71 0.46 -7.00
CA THR A 49 -32.79 -0.65 -7.97
C THR A 49 -34.15 -0.77 -8.65
N GLU A 50 -35.19 -0.10 -8.14
CA GLU A 50 -36.55 -0.17 -8.69
C GLU A 50 -36.63 0.47 -10.09
N GLU A 51 -35.91 1.57 -10.31
CA GLU A 51 -35.89 2.30 -11.60
C GLU A 51 -35.27 1.50 -12.77
N LEU A 52 -34.54 0.41 -12.45
CA LEU A 52 -33.85 -0.42 -13.43
C LEU A 52 -34.76 -1.46 -14.08
N PHE A 53 -35.92 -1.75 -13.49
CA PHE A 53 -36.80 -2.86 -13.87
C PHE A 53 -38.29 -2.46 -13.94
N GLU A 54 -38.60 -1.21 -14.32
CA GLU A 54 -39.97 -0.68 -14.40
C GLU A 54 -40.83 -1.42 -15.43
N ILE A 55 -40.26 -1.78 -16.58
CA ILE A 55 -41.01 -2.33 -17.73
C ILE A 55 -40.78 -3.83 -17.93
N LYS A 56 -39.59 -4.35 -17.61
CA LYS A 56 -39.19 -5.73 -17.90
C LYS A 56 -38.46 -6.35 -16.73
N VAL A 57 -38.81 -7.60 -16.44
CA VAL A 57 -38.08 -8.46 -15.51
C VAL A 57 -37.22 -9.43 -16.31
N ASP A 58 -35.91 -9.43 -16.05
CA ASP A 58 -34.99 -10.43 -16.60
C ASP A 58 -34.86 -11.60 -15.63
N PHE A 59 -35.49 -12.74 -15.96
CA PHE A 59 -35.46 -13.94 -15.11
C PHE A 59 -34.04 -14.51 -14.93
N ASN A 60 -33.13 -14.31 -15.89
CA ASN A 60 -31.74 -14.76 -15.77
C ASN A 60 -30.96 -13.92 -14.75
N PHE A 61 -31.40 -12.69 -14.51
CA PHE A 61 -30.81 -11.81 -13.52
C PHE A 61 -31.33 -12.10 -12.10
N ALA A 62 -32.55 -12.64 -11.97
CA ALA A 62 -33.18 -12.90 -10.69
C ALA A 62 -32.31 -13.77 -9.75
N GLU A 63 -31.60 -14.76 -10.30
CA GLU A 63 -30.71 -15.66 -9.55
C GLU A 63 -29.47 -14.95 -8.96
N VAL A 64 -29.01 -13.87 -9.59
CA VAL A 64 -27.76 -13.18 -9.23
C VAL A 64 -27.98 -11.76 -8.69
N LYS A 65 -29.24 -11.32 -8.61
CA LYS A 65 -29.64 -9.93 -8.31
C LYS A 65 -29.10 -9.45 -6.98
N GLU A 66 -29.24 -10.26 -5.93
CA GLU A 66 -28.80 -9.90 -4.57
C GLU A 66 -27.28 -9.70 -4.53
N ASP A 67 -26.52 -10.68 -5.03
CA ASP A 67 -25.05 -10.63 -5.08
C ASP A 67 -24.53 -9.50 -5.97
N PHE A 68 -25.22 -9.22 -7.09
CA PHE A 68 -24.88 -8.13 -7.99
C PHE A 68 -24.98 -6.77 -7.30
N PHE A 69 -26.05 -6.53 -6.53
CA PHE A 69 -26.26 -5.27 -5.81
C PHE A 69 -25.55 -5.22 -4.46
N ASN A 70 -25.07 -6.36 -3.95
CA ASN A 70 -24.11 -6.46 -2.85
C ASN A 70 -22.65 -6.20 -3.31
N SER A 71 -22.49 -5.32 -4.28
CA SER A 71 -21.20 -4.92 -4.86
C SER A 71 -21.22 -3.42 -5.15
N ALA A 72 -20.04 -2.79 -5.20
CA ALA A 72 -19.96 -1.44 -5.74
C ALA A 72 -20.26 -1.50 -7.25
N LEU A 73 -20.91 -0.46 -7.76
CA LEU A 73 -21.33 -0.42 -9.16
C LEU A 73 -20.55 0.65 -9.91
N ILE A 74 -19.86 0.25 -10.98
CA ILE A 74 -19.28 1.17 -11.96
C ILE A 74 -20.28 1.34 -13.10
N VAL A 75 -20.67 2.59 -13.38
CA VAL A 75 -21.69 2.93 -14.36
C VAL A 75 -21.16 3.96 -15.34
N PHE A 76 -21.40 3.76 -16.64
CA PHE A 76 -21.08 4.77 -17.66
C PHE A 76 -21.90 4.59 -18.95
N PRO A 77 -21.98 5.65 -19.80
CA PRO A 77 -22.70 5.58 -21.06
C PRO A 77 -22.04 4.65 -22.07
N VAL A 78 -22.88 3.93 -22.80
CA VAL A 78 -22.48 3.00 -23.87
C VAL A 78 -23.36 3.18 -25.10
N SER A 79 -22.74 3.05 -26.28
CA SER A 79 -23.48 3.02 -27.54
C SER A 79 -23.80 1.57 -27.88
N ILE A 80 -25.09 1.22 -27.82
CA ILE A 80 -25.57 -0.12 -28.15
C ILE A 80 -26.51 -0.01 -29.35
N HIS A 81 -26.11 -0.63 -30.46
CA HIS A 81 -26.94 -0.75 -31.65
C HIS A 81 -27.63 -2.10 -31.66
N LYS A 82 -28.90 -2.13 -31.26
CA LYS A 82 -29.79 -3.28 -31.47
C LYS A 82 -30.73 -2.98 -32.64
N GLU A 83 -30.87 -3.92 -33.56
CA GLU A 83 -31.87 -3.83 -34.64
C GLU A 83 -33.30 -3.83 -34.09
N GLN A 84 -33.54 -4.53 -32.98
CA GLN A 84 -34.79 -4.52 -32.24
C GLN A 84 -34.54 -4.26 -30.74
N PRO A 85 -35.14 -3.23 -30.13
CA PRO A 85 -34.93 -2.89 -28.72
C PRO A 85 -35.22 -4.04 -27.75
N PHE A 86 -36.21 -4.87 -28.06
CA PHE A 86 -36.61 -6.03 -27.26
C PHE A 86 -35.95 -7.36 -27.70
N GLY A 87 -35.11 -7.31 -28.74
CA GLY A 87 -34.40 -8.47 -29.26
C GLY A 87 -33.23 -8.89 -28.35
N ASN A 88 -32.89 -10.18 -28.43
CA ASN A 88 -31.68 -10.72 -27.80
C ASN A 88 -30.43 -10.20 -28.53
N PHE A 89 -29.34 -10.02 -27.80
CA PHE A 89 -28.04 -9.77 -28.41
C PHE A 89 -27.56 -11.00 -29.16
N THR A 90 -26.87 -10.81 -30.30
CA THR A 90 -26.09 -11.92 -30.89
C THR A 90 -24.89 -12.24 -30.01
N VAL A 91 -24.28 -13.41 -30.23
CA VAL A 91 -23.08 -13.84 -29.49
C VAL A 91 -21.92 -12.86 -29.72
N GLU A 92 -21.73 -12.39 -30.95
CA GLU A 92 -20.69 -11.42 -31.30
C GLU A 92 -20.92 -10.07 -30.62
N GLN A 93 -22.15 -9.55 -30.68
CA GLN A 93 -22.52 -8.29 -30.03
C GLN A 93 -22.31 -8.36 -28.52
N LYS A 94 -22.77 -9.45 -27.90
CA LYS A 94 -22.59 -9.73 -26.47
C LYS A 94 -21.10 -9.73 -26.10
N ASN A 95 -20.27 -10.48 -26.83
CA ASN A 95 -18.83 -10.56 -26.56
C ASN A 95 -18.14 -9.20 -26.75
N GLN A 96 -18.52 -8.44 -27.77
CA GLN A 96 -17.97 -7.10 -27.99
C GLN A 96 -18.32 -6.16 -26.84
N VAL A 97 -19.60 -6.11 -26.44
CA VAL A 97 -20.09 -5.27 -25.33
C VAL A 97 -19.41 -5.66 -24.02
N LEU A 98 -19.28 -6.96 -23.73
CA LEU A 98 -18.63 -7.42 -22.51
C LEU A 98 -17.13 -7.08 -22.51
N ASN A 99 -16.41 -7.39 -23.59
CA ASN A 99 -14.97 -7.17 -23.64
C ASN A 99 -14.60 -5.68 -23.52
N SER A 100 -15.26 -4.80 -24.27
CA SER A 100 -14.91 -3.37 -24.26
C SER A 100 -15.26 -2.72 -22.92
N ASN A 101 -16.45 -3.01 -22.37
CA ASN A 101 -16.92 -2.33 -21.17
C ASN A 101 -16.27 -2.88 -19.89
N LEU A 102 -16.02 -4.20 -19.80
CA LEU A 102 -15.24 -4.74 -18.68
C LEU A 102 -13.80 -4.23 -18.72
N SER A 103 -13.17 -4.12 -19.90
CA SER A 103 -11.84 -3.53 -20.02
C SER A 103 -11.82 -2.07 -19.56
N LYS A 104 -12.82 -1.26 -19.93
CA LYS A 104 -12.93 0.13 -19.47
C LYS A 104 -13.13 0.24 -17.95
N ALA A 105 -13.88 -0.68 -17.34
CA ALA A 105 -14.00 -0.73 -15.89
C ALA A 105 -12.68 -1.14 -15.21
N GLU A 106 -11.97 -2.13 -15.75
CA GLU A 106 -10.65 -2.54 -15.25
C GLU A 106 -9.61 -1.41 -15.36
N GLU A 107 -9.64 -0.57 -16.41
CA GLU A 107 -8.75 0.60 -16.50
C GLU A 107 -8.85 1.52 -15.28
N ILE A 108 -10.07 1.72 -14.76
CA ILE A 108 -10.30 2.52 -13.54
C ILE A 108 -9.83 1.75 -12.31
N LEU A 109 -10.18 0.47 -12.20
CA LEU A 109 -9.77 -0.37 -11.07
C LEU A 109 -8.24 -0.47 -11.00
N ASN A 110 -7.54 -0.49 -12.12
CA ASN A 110 -6.08 -0.53 -12.17
C ASN A 110 -5.46 0.75 -11.56
N ILE A 111 -6.10 1.91 -11.69
CA ILE A 111 -5.67 3.14 -11.00
C ILE A 111 -5.85 2.99 -9.49
N PHE A 112 -7.00 2.48 -9.03
CA PHE A 112 -7.20 2.22 -7.60
C PHE A 112 -6.21 1.18 -7.05
N LYS A 113 -5.97 0.08 -7.78
CA LYS A 113 -4.95 -0.92 -7.44
C LYS A 113 -3.56 -0.31 -7.38
N TYR A 114 -3.23 0.59 -8.32
CA TYR A 114 -1.95 1.31 -8.29
C TYR A 114 -1.80 2.23 -7.07
N ILE A 115 -2.89 2.84 -6.60
CA ILE A 115 -2.86 3.75 -5.44
C ILE A 115 -2.82 2.99 -4.11
N TYR A 116 -3.57 1.88 -4.00
CA TYR A 116 -3.79 1.21 -2.72
C TYR A 116 -3.01 -0.09 -2.52
N CYS A 117 -2.55 -0.74 -3.60
CA CYS A 117 -1.94 -2.06 -3.49
C CYS A 117 -0.42 -1.97 -3.64
N ASN A 118 0.28 -2.76 -2.83
CA ASN A 118 1.70 -3.01 -2.99
C ASN A 118 1.93 -4.37 -3.64
N LEU A 119 2.94 -4.47 -4.49
CA LEU A 119 3.29 -5.68 -5.23
C LEU A 119 3.73 -6.80 -4.30
N ASP A 120 4.27 -6.52 -3.13
CA ASP A 120 4.71 -7.54 -2.17
C ASP A 120 3.54 -8.10 -1.33
N LYS A 121 2.40 -7.40 -1.28
CA LYS A 121 1.20 -7.84 -0.56
C LYS A 121 0.13 -8.40 -1.50
N THR A 122 -0.82 -9.16 -0.94
CA THR A 122 -2.04 -9.64 -1.62
C THR A 122 -3.29 -9.44 -0.76
N SER A 123 -3.16 -8.73 0.35
CA SER A 123 -4.16 -8.67 1.43
C SER A 123 -5.38 -7.82 1.08
N VAL A 124 -5.21 -6.77 0.27
CA VAL A 124 -6.27 -5.80 -0.07
C VAL A 124 -6.46 -5.75 -1.58
N LEU A 125 -7.52 -6.38 -2.08
CA LEU A 125 -7.78 -6.51 -3.51
C LEU A 125 -9.28 -6.45 -3.80
N THR A 126 -9.63 -5.92 -4.99
CA THR A 126 -10.98 -6.02 -5.53
C THR A 126 -11.15 -7.33 -6.29
N GLN A 127 -12.40 -7.78 -6.47
CA GLN A 127 -12.69 -8.74 -7.53
C GLN A 127 -12.53 -8.07 -8.91
N LYS A 128 -12.43 -8.91 -9.95
CA LYS A 128 -12.46 -8.42 -11.33
C LYS A 128 -13.82 -7.81 -11.64
N ALA A 129 -13.81 -6.80 -12.49
CA ALA A 129 -15.00 -6.15 -12.98
C ALA A 129 -15.98 -7.18 -13.57
N GLY A 130 -17.24 -7.10 -13.17
CA GLY A 130 -18.30 -7.98 -13.61
C GLY A 130 -18.37 -9.32 -12.90
N TYR A 131 -17.49 -9.65 -11.94
CA TYR A 131 -17.60 -10.89 -11.16
C TYR A 131 -18.76 -10.81 -10.17
N ILE A 132 -19.53 -11.90 -10.07
CA ILE A 132 -20.70 -12.01 -9.20
C ILE A 132 -20.63 -13.36 -8.46
N ASN A 133 -20.66 -13.30 -7.13
CA ASN A 133 -20.65 -14.46 -6.22
C ASN A 133 -19.58 -15.53 -6.54
N ASN A 134 -18.38 -15.11 -6.96
CA ASN A 134 -17.26 -16.01 -7.31
C ASN A 134 -17.56 -17.12 -8.34
N ILE A 135 -18.70 -17.08 -9.04
CA ILE A 135 -19.18 -18.15 -9.93
C ILE A 135 -19.57 -17.57 -11.28
N TYR A 136 -20.31 -16.46 -11.26
CA TYR A 136 -20.84 -15.81 -12.45
C TYR A 136 -20.02 -14.59 -12.82
N SER A 137 -20.14 -14.19 -14.08
CA SER A 137 -19.68 -12.89 -14.56
C SER A 137 -20.72 -12.29 -15.49
N GLY A 138 -20.88 -10.97 -15.44
CA GLY A 138 -21.81 -10.27 -16.32
C GLY A 138 -21.93 -8.78 -16.03
N VAL A 139 -22.72 -8.12 -16.86
CA VAL A 139 -23.04 -6.68 -16.74
C VAL A 139 -24.53 -6.47 -16.98
N LEU A 140 -25.07 -5.39 -16.45
CA LEU A 140 -26.44 -4.97 -16.73
C LEU A 140 -26.41 -3.80 -17.72
N ILE A 141 -27.13 -3.91 -18.83
CA ILE A 141 -27.35 -2.80 -19.74
C ILE A 141 -28.67 -2.14 -19.37
N TYR A 142 -28.62 -0.89 -18.93
CA TYR A 142 -29.79 -0.11 -18.56
C TYR A 142 -30.16 0.88 -19.66
N TYR A 143 -31.45 0.98 -19.96
CA TYR A 143 -32.05 1.91 -20.91
C TYR A 143 -32.95 2.90 -20.16
N PRO A 144 -32.42 4.06 -19.71
CA PRO A 144 -33.14 4.99 -18.84
C PRO A 144 -34.50 5.46 -19.39
N HIS A 145 -34.56 5.80 -20.68
CA HIS A 145 -35.80 6.21 -21.37
C HIS A 145 -36.88 5.11 -21.42
N LEU A 146 -36.51 3.84 -21.27
CA LEU A 146 -37.44 2.71 -21.25
C LEU A 146 -37.65 2.14 -19.84
N GLY A 147 -36.92 2.59 -18.81
CA GLY A 147 -36.98 1.94 -17.49
C GLY A 147 -36.73 0.43 -17.55
N MET A 148 -35.87 -0.02 -18.47
CA MET A 148 -35.62 -1.44 -18.78
C MET A 148 -34.14 -1.76 -18.67
N SER A 149 -33.83 -2.98 -18.21
CA SER A 149 -32.48 -3.52 -18.23
C SER A 149 -32.40 -4.89 -18.90
N ASP A 150 -31.26 -5.16 -19.55
CA ASP A 150 -30.89 -6.48 -20.06
C ASP A 150 -29.63 -6.99 -19.34
N PHE A 151 -29.67 -8.20 -18.80
CA PHE A 151 -28.49 -8.81 -18.19
C PHE A 151 -27.68 -9.61 -19.21
N LEU A 152 -26.42 -9.23 -19.38
CA LEU A 152 -25.46 -9.93 -20.22
C LEU A 152 -24.58 -10.83 -19.37
N LYS A 153 -24.95 -12.11 -19.29
CA LYS A 153 -24.23 -13.16 -18.57
C LYS A 153 -23.07 -13.72 -19.41
N GLU A 154 -21.87 -13.92 -18.85
CA GLU A 154 -20.69 -14.68 -19.34
C GLU A 154 -19.48 -13.92 -19.91
N LYS A 155 -18.34 -14.05 -19.22
CA LYS A 155 -17.02 -14.31 -19.84
C LYS A 155 -16.21 -15.40 -19.13
N TYR A 156 -16.44 -15.63 -17.82
CA TYR A 156 -15.69 -16.59 -17.00
C TYR A 156 -16.62 -17.43 -16.12
N LYS A 157 -16.42 -18.76 -16.10
CA LYS A 157 -16.83 -19.62 -14.99
C LYS A 157 -15.66 -19.62 -14.00
N VAL A 158 -15.82 -18.89 -12.91
CA VAL A 158 -14.74 -18.69 -11.95
C VAL A 158 -14.69 -19.93 -11.06
N ASN A 159 -13.64 -20.74 -11.22
CA ASN A 159 -13.43 -21.95 -10.42
C ASN A 159 -12.48 -21.70 -9.22
N LYS A 160 -12.19 -20.44 -8.91
CA LYS A 160 -11.29 -20.05 -7.82
C LYS A 160 -11.99 -19.04 -6.92
N GLU A 161 -12.15 -19.40 -5.66
CA GLU A 161 -12.62 -18.49 -4.64
C GLU A 161 -11.60 -17.37 -4.43
N PHE A 162 -12.08 -16.13 -4.41
CA PHE A 162 -11.26 -14.97 -4.08
C PHE A 162 -11.15 -14.86 -2.56
N ILE A 163 -9.95 -15.10 -2.02
CA ILE A 163 -9.63 -15.01 -0.59
C ILE A 163 -8.77 -13.76 -0.37
N GLY A 164 -9.40 -12.59 -0.24
CA GLY A 164 -8.73 -11.31 0.04
C GLY A 164 -9.62 -10.41 0.89
N LYS A 165 -9.02 -9.49 1.67
CA LYS A 165 -9.78 -8.42 2.34
C LYS A 165 -10.27 -7.44 1.27
N SER A 166 -11.45 -6.86 1.48
CA SER A 166 -12.00 -5.85 0.58
C SER A 166 -11.09 -4.63 0.48
N LEU A 167 -10.95 -4.07 -0.72
CA LEU A 167 -10.34 -2.76 -0.91
C LEU A 167 -11.27 -1.68 -0.38
N ILE A 168 -10.84 -0.99 0.68
CA ILE A 168 -11.55 0.14 1.28
C ILE A 168 -10.95 1.44 0.73
N VAL A 169 -11.79 2.28 0.15
CA VAL A 169 -11.39 3.54 -0.49
C VAL A 169 -12.05 4.71 0.19
N GLU A 170 -11.23 5.56 0.79
CA GLU A 170 -11.62 6.85 1.35
C GLU A 170 -11.23 7.98 0.41
N LEU A 171 -12.19 8.37 -0.44
CA LEU A 171 -11.97 9.31 -1.53
C LEU A 171 -11.46 10.69 -1.07
N LYS A 172 -11.88 11.14 0.11
CA LYS A 172 -11.44 12.42 0.67
C LYS A 172 -9.93 12.44 0.93
N GLU A 173 -9.35 11.30 1.30
CA GLU A 173 -7.95 11.18 1.68
C GLU A 173 -7.02 11.03 0.48
N ILE A 174 -7.54 10.55 -0.65
CA ILE A 174 -6.73 10.27 -1.85
C ILE A 174 -6.99 11.25 -2.99
N LYS A 175 -7.89 12.23 -2.82
CA LYS A 175 -8.40 13.02 -3.95
C LYS A 175 -7.30 13.60 -4.82
N GLU A 176 -6.30 14.23 -4.21
CA GLU A 176 -5.18 14.84 -4.94
C GLU A 176 -4.34 13.80 -5.71
N ILE A 177 -4.07 12.66 -5.07
CA ILE A 177 -3.39 11.53 -5.71
C ILE A 177 -4.26 11.05 -6.88
N LEU A 178 -5.53 10.74 -6.65
CA LEU A 178 -6.44 10.23 -7.66
C LEU A 178 -6.55 11.18 -8.86
N ASP A 179 -6.73 12.48 -8.62
CA ASP A 179 -6.82 13.52 -9.65
C ASP A 179 -5.57 13.55 -10.55
N LYS A 180 -4.36 13.34 -9.98
CA LYS A 180 -3.11 13.24 -10.75
C LYS A 180 -3.07 12.01 -11.66
N HIS A 181 -3.74 10.92 -11.30
CA HIS A 181 -3.61 9.64 -11.99
C HIS A 181 -4.75 9.36 -12.98
N ILE A 182 -5.97 9.88 -12.72
CA ILE A 182 -7.10 9.74 -13.65
C ILE A 182 -6.89 10.50 -14.97
N VAL A 183 -5.88 11.37 -15.06
CA VAL A 183 -5.55 12.15 -16.26
C VAL A 183 -5.32 11.28 -17.50
N ILE A 184 -4.85 10.04 -17.32
CA ILE A 184 -4.63 9.13 -18.44
C ILE A 184 -5.95 8.67 -19.07
N LEU A 185 -7.07 8.74 -18.36
CA LEU A 185 -8.40 8.39 -18.86
C LEU A 185 -9.00 9.47 -19.77
N ASP A 186 -8.38 10.66 -19.87
CA ASP A 186 -8.79 11.71 -20.80
C ASP A 186 -8.71 11.22 -22.26
N ARG A 187 -9.64 11.68 -23.10
CA ARG A 187 -9.64 11.43 -24.55
C ARG A 187 -8.43 12.06 -25.24
N ASN A 188 -7.87 13.12 -24.65
CA ASN A 188 -6.68 13.82 -25.16
C ASN A 188 -5.36 13.26 -24.60
N CYS A 189 -5.37 12.01 -24.14
CA CYS A 189 -4.19 11.32 -23.64
C CYS A 189 -3.18 11.07 -24.78
N GLY A 190 -1.90 11.34 -24.50
CA GLY A 190 -0.81 11.17 -25.46
C GLY A 190 -0.35 9.71 -25.56
N GLU A 191 0.71 9.49 -26.34
CA GLU A 191 1.31 8.16 -26.50
C GLU A 191 1.81 7.61 -25.16
N VAL A 192 2.49 8.45 -24.37
CA VAL A 192 2.99 8.09 -23.03
C VAL A 192 1.84 7.63 -22.13
N GLY A 193 0.73 8.36 -22.07
CA GLY A 193 -0.37 7.96 -21.21
C GLY A 193 -1.09 6.69 -21.68
N ASN A 194 -1.10 6.38 -22.98
CA ASN A 194 -1.58 5.07 -23.47
C ASN A 194 -0.63 3.92 -23.05
N ILE A 195 0.68 4.15 -23.09
CA ILE A 195 1.67 3.21 -22.53
C ILE A 195 1.44 3.04 -21.03
N THR A 196 1.19 4.12 -20.29
CA THR A 196 0.88 4.08 -18.86
C THR A 196 -0.36 3.24 -18.56
N LYS A 197 -1.44 3.36 -19.33
CA LYS A 197 -2.65 2.51 -19.15
C LYS A 197 -2.32 1.02 -19.22
N HIS A 198 -1.55 0.61 -20.23
CA HIS A 198 -1.16 -0.79 -20.36
C HIS A 198 -0.21 -1.21 -19.24
N ALA A 199 0.72 -0.33 -18.84
CA ALA A 199 1.61 -0.58 -17.72
C ALA A 199 0.85 -0.77 -16.40
N LEU A 200 -0.23 -0.02 -16.15
CA LEU A 200 -1.10 -0.21 -14.98
C LEU A 200 -1.85 -1.55 -15.02
N GLN A 201 -2.23 -2.03 -16.21
CA GLN A 201 -2.79 -3.39 -16.34
C GLN A 201 -1.76 -4.46 -15.97
N LEU A 202 -0.52 -4.30 -16.43
CA LEU A 202 0.57 -5.20 -16.06
C LEU A 202 0.88 -5.12 -14.55
N TYR A 203 0.87 -3.91 -13.97
CA TYR A 203 1.00 -3.70 -12.53
C TYR A 203 -0.08 -4.46 -11.75
N ALA A 204 -1.35 -4.31 -12.14
CA ALA A 204 -2.46 -5.02 -11.51
C ALA A 204 -2.32 -6.55 -11.61
N ASN A 205 -1.84 -7.06 -12.75
CA ASN A 205 -1.56 -8.50 -12.90
C ASN A 205 -0.48 -9.00 -11.94
N ILE A 206 0.54 -8.16 -11.65
CA ILE A 206 1.57 -8.48 -10.66
C ILE A 206 0.97 -8.54 -9.26
N VAL A 207 0.14 -7.55 -8.88
CA VAL A 207 -0.54 -7.55 -7.57
C VAL A 207 -1.37 -8.83 -7.38
N GLU A 208 -2.08 -9.26 -8.42
CA GLU A 208 -2.93 -10.47 -8.41
C GLU A 208 -2.12 -11.80 -8.47
N ALA A 209 -0.80 -11.76 -8.67
CA ALA A 209 0.00 -12.97 -8.80
C ALA A 209 0.20 -13.68 -7.44
N SER A 210 0.18 -15.01 -7.47
CA SER A 210 0.09 -15.83 -6.25
C SER A 210 1.43 -16.22 -5.60
N SER A 211 2.58 -15.87 -6.17
CA SER A 211 3.90 -16.20 -5.62
C SER A 211 4.92 -15.09 -5.87
N TYR A 212 5.93 -14.96 -5.00
CA TYR A 212 6.98 -13.96 -5.18
C TYR A 212 7.79 -14.21 -6.44
N THR A 213 8.06 -15.48 -6.77
CA THR A 213 8.69 -15.83 -8.05
C THR A 213 7.90 -15.28 -9.25
N ASN A 214 6.57 -15.45 -9.29
CA ASN A 214 5.75 -14.93 -10.39
C ASN A 214 5.68 -13.40 -10.40
N LYS A 215 5.60 -12.79 -9.21
CA LYS A 215 5.62 -11.32 -9.06
C LYS A 215 6.92 -10.74 -9.59
N TYR A 216 8.04 -11.34 -9.23
CA TYR A 216 9.37 -10.96 -9.68
C TYR A 216 9.52 -11.02 -11.20
N VAL A 217 9.14 -12.14 -11.83
CA VAL A 217 9.25 -12.30 -13.29
C VAL A 217 8.40 -11.25 -14.02
N GLN A 218 7.16 -11.07 -13.58
CA GLN A 218 6.26 -10.08 -14.20
C GLN A 218 6.71 -8.64 -13.95
N ALA A 219 7.29 -8.34 -12.78
CA ALA A 219 7.87 -7.02 -12.50
C ALA A 219 9.05 -6.70 -13.41
N LEU A 220 9.93 -7.67 -13.70
CA LEU A 220 10.99 -7.49 -14.70
C LEU A 220 10.43 -7.29 -16.10
N SER A 221 9.39 -8.03 -16.50
CA SER A 221 8.74 -7.82 -17.79
C SER A 221 8.08 -6.44 -17.90
N LEU A 222 7.50 -5.93 -16.80
CA LEU A 222 6.98 -4.57 -16.75
C LEU A 222 8.09 -3.52 -16.88
N ILE A 223 9.25 -3.73 -16.24
CA ILE A 223 10.44 -2.89 -16.44
C ILE A 223 10.88 -2.89 -17.91
N GLU A 224 10.92 -4.05 -18.56
CA GLU A 224 11.26 -4.16 -19.99
C GLU A 224 10.27 -3.36 -20.85
N TYR A 225 8.97 -3.54 -20.61
CA TYR A 225 7.91 -2.80 -21.30
C TYR A 225 8.00 -1.28 -21.10
N LEU A 226 8.15 -0.83 -19.85
CA LEU A 226 8.24 0.59 -19.52
C LEU A 226 9.45 1.27 -20.16
N THR A 227 10.53 0.55 -20.39
CA THR A 227 11.76 1.14 -20.94
C THR A 227 11.83 1.09 -22.46
N ASN A 228 11.16 0.12 -23.08
CA ASN A 228 10.95 0.02 -24.52
C ASN A 228 9.60 -0.68 -24.83
N PRO A 229 8.51 0.09 -25.01
CA PRO A 229 7.17 -0.48 -25.18
C PRO A 229 6.89 -1.03 -26.59
N PHE A 230 7.77 -0.75 -27.55
CA PHE A 230 7.58 -1.11 -28.96
C PHE A 230 8.40 -2.32 -29.40
N GLU A 231 9.59 -2.49 -28.82
CA GLU A 231 10.55 -3.50 -29.23
C GLU A 231 11.18 -4.22 -28.05
N PHE A 232 11.52 -5.49 -28.28
CA PHE A 232 12.34 -6.22 -27.32
C PHE A 232 13.78 -5.72 -27.34
N GLU A 233 14.30 -5.35 -26.17
CA GLU A 233 15.70 -4.99 -26.01
C GLU A 233 16.32 -5.72 -24.80
N LYS A 234 17.63 -5.98 -24.86
CA LYS A 234 18.33 -6.67 -23.78
C LYS A 234 18.35 -5.81 -22.52
N MET A 235 17.98 -6.40 -21.39
CA MET A 235 17.95 -5.77 -20.05
C MET A 235 19.24 -5.01 -19.66
N GLN A 236 20.40 -5.44 -20.17
CA GLN A 236 21.69 -4.76 -19.96
C GLN A 236 21.69 -3.28 -20.41
N LYS A 237 20.93 -2.96 -21.46
CA LYS A 237 20.74 -1.59 -21.94
C LYS A 237 19.61 -0.89 -21.19
N LEU A 238 18.52 -1.61 -20.94
CA LEU A 238 17.29 -1.08 -20.34
C LEU A 238 17.45 -0.63 -18.89
N LYS A 239 18.33 -1.26 -18.11
CA LYS A 239 18.53 -0.90 -16.69
C LYS A 239 18.86 0.58 -16.49
N GLY A 240 19.65 1.18 -17.37
CA GLY A 240 20.03 2.59 -17.26
C GLY A 240 18.84 3.54 -17.41
N HIS A 241 17.81 3.12 -18.14
CA HIS A 241 16.60 3.90 -18.35
C HIS A 241 15.75 3.98 -17.07
N VAL A 242 15.61 2.88 -16.33
CA VAL A 242 14.85 2.86 -15.07
C VAL A 242 15.58 3.58 -13.95
N ILE A 243 16.89 3.34 -13.84
CA ILE A 243 17.74 3.96 -12.82
C ILE A 243 17.67 5.49 -12.90
N ALA A 244 17.58 6.05 -14.11
CA ALA A 244 17.52 7.50 -14.32
C ALA A 244 16.36 8.20 -13.57
N PHE A 245 15.25 7.50 -13.31
CA PHE A 245 14.14 8.04 -12.53
C PHE A 245 14.13 7.61 -11.07
N SER A 246 15.09 6.77 -10.65
CA SER A 246 15.14 6.21 -9.29
C SER A 246 16.23 6.82 -8.41
N VAL A 247 17.12 7.64 -8.97
CA VAL A 247 18.30 8.19 -8.27
C VAL A 247 18.56 9.66 -8.65
N ASP A 248 19.29 10.37 -7.79
CA ASP A 248 19.62 11.79 -7.95
C ASP A 248 21.10 12.09 -8.19
N ASN A 249 21.98 11.10 -8.01
CA ASN A 249 23.43 11.30 -8.01
C ASN A 249 24.19 10.14 -8.66
N LYS A 250 25.40 10.45 -9.11
CA LYS A 250 26.26 9.52 -9.84
C LYS A 250 26.66 8.28 -9.04
N LYS A 251 26.92 8.42 -7.74
CA LYS A 251 27.34 7.31 -6.88
C LYS A 251 26.24 6.25 -6.80
N THR A 252 25.03 6.67 -6.41
CA THR A 252 23.86 5.79 -6.30
C THR A 252 23.47 5.20 -7.65
N TYR A 253 23.64 5.94 -8.75
CA TYR A 253 23.46 5.38 -10.10
C TYR A 253 24.36 4.16 -10.37
N HIS A 254 25.64 4.25 -10.01
CA HIS A 254 26.58 3.13 -10.19
C HIS A 254 26.28 1.96 -9.27
N GLU A 255 25.99 2.22 -7.99
CA GLU A 255 25.59 1.19 -7.02
C GLU A 255 24.35 0.44 -7.50
N LEU A 256 23.34 1.19 -7.96
CA LEU A 256 22.11 0.61 -8.48
C LEU A 256 22.34 -0.16 -9.79
N SER A 257 23.23 0.31 -10.67
CA SER A 257 23.61 -0.40 -11.89
C SER A 257 24.27 -1.77 -11.61
N GLU A 258 25.05 -1.87 -10.52
CA GLU A 258 25.61 -3.14 -10.05
C GLU A 258 24.52 -4.02 -9.41
N ARG A 259 23.63 -3.44 -8.58
CA ARG A 259 22.48 -4.14 -8.02
C ARG A 259 21.59 -4.76 -9.12
N PHE A 260 21.37 -4.05 -10.23
CA PHE A 260 20.65 -4.59 -11.39
C PHE A 260 21.34 -5.77 -12.06
N LYS A 261 22.67 -5.93 -11.96
CA LYS A 261 23.34 -7.14 -12.44
C LYS A 261 22.90 -8.33 -11.58
N PHE A 262 22.86 -8.17 -10.25
CA PHE A 262 22.39 -9.22 -9.34
C PHE A 262 20.92 -9.60 -9.62
N LEU A 263 20.05 -8.61 -9.84
CA LEU A 263 18.65 -8.83 -10.25
C LEU A 263 18.51 -9.45 -11.66
N THR A 264 19.59 -9.65 -12.40
CA THR A 264 19.48 -10.14 -13.79
C THR A 264 20.43 -11.30 -14.04
N GLY A 265 21.67 -11.02 -14.41
CA GLY A 265 22.63 -12.03 -14.86
C GLY A 265 24.05 -11.85 -14.31
N LEU A 266 24.19 -11.63 -13.00
CA LEU A 266 25.49 -11.57 -12.33
C LEU A 266 26.14 -12.95 -12.29
N LYS A 267 27.46 -12.98 -12.48
CA LYS A 267 28.29 -14.16 -12.30
C LYS A 267 29.28 -13.92 -11.17
N ASP A 268 29.59 -14.97 -10.42
CA ASP A 268 30.64 -14.95 -9.40
C ASP A 268 32.06 -15.02 -10.01
N GLU A 269 33.08 -15.03 -9.14
CA GLU A 269 34.49 -15.09 -9.54
C GLU A 269 34.85 -16.38 -10.29
N GLN A 270 34.06 -17.45 -10.10
CA GLN A 270 34.22 -18.75 -10.75
C GLN A 270 33.42 -18.85 -12.06
N GLY A 271 32.71 -17.79 -12.45
CA GLY A 271 31.88 -17.73 -13.65
C GLY A 271 30.52 -18.43 -13.50
N ILE A 272 30.13 -18.83 -12.29
CA ILE A 272 28.84 -19.44 -11.98
C ILE A 272 27.79 -18.34 -11.94
N GLU A 273 26.63 -18.63 -12.52
CA GLU A 273 25.51 -17.70 -12.58
C GLU A 273 24.83 -17.56 -11.21
N ILE A 274 24.98 -16.39 -10.59
CA ILE A 274 24.31 -16.02 -9.33
C ILE A 274 23.17 -15.01 -9.54
N GLY A 275 23.01 -14.50 -10.77
CA GLY A 275 21.93 -13.59 -11.13
C GLY A 275 20.54 -14.22 -10.96
N ILE A 276 19.62 -13.47 -10.35
CA ILE A 276 18.30 -13.97 -9.97
C ILE A 276 17.46 -14.33 -11.21
N ARG A 277 17.36 -13.43 -12.20
CA ARG A 277 16.55 -13.68 -13.41
C ARG A 277 17.07 -14.91 -14.17
N THR A 278 18.38 -15.02 -14.39
CA THR A 278 18.93 -16.15 -15.15
C THR A 278 18.61 -17.47 -14.46
N ASN A 279 18.74 -17.53 -13.13
CA ASN A 279 18.43 -18.73 -12.37
C ASN A 279 16.94 -19.09 -12.35
N ILE A 280 16.04 -18.11 -12.26
CA ILE A 280 14.60 -18.38 -12.29
C ILE A 280 14.16 -18.82 -13.69
N VAL A 281 14.51 -18.03 -14.72
CA VAL A 281 14.00 -18.23 -16.09
C VAL A 281 14.67 -19.40 -16.80
N HIS A 282 15.98 -19.57 -16.62
CA HIS A 282 16.76 -20.59 -17.36
C HIS A 282 17.07 -21.83 -16.54
N ASN A 283 17.22 -21.71 -15.21
CA ASN A 283 17.53 -22.85 -14.33
C ASN A 283 16.32 -23.35 -13.53
N GLY A 284 15.13 -22.73 -13.68
CA GLY A 284 13.89 -23.16 -13.04
C GLY A 284 13.88 -23.06 -11.52
N LYS A 285 14.74 -22.22 -10.93
CA LYS A 285 14.78 -22.00 -9.47
C LYS A 285 13.62 -21.12 -9.02
N LEU A 286 13.20 -21.28 -7.77
CA LEU A 286 12.26 -20.37 -7.11
C LEU A 286 13.04 -19.27 -6.39
N LEU A 287 12.51 -18.04 -6.40
CA LEU A 287 13.10 -16.90 -5.71
C LEU A 287 13.32 -17.18 -4.22
N GLU A 288 12.34 -17.83 -3.60
CA GLU A 288 12.30 -18.21 -2.20
C GLU A 288 13.40 -19.23 -1.83
N GLN A 289 13.93 -19.98 -2.81
CA GLN A 289 15.02 -20.93 -2.61
C GLN A 289 16.41 -20.30 -2.80
N MET A 290 16.45 -19.13 -3.45
CA MET A 290 17.70 -18.45 -3.79
C MET A 290 18.14 -17.44 -2.72
N LEU A 291 17.22 -17.08 -1.83
CA LEU A 291 17.41 -16.08 -0.79
C LEU A 291 17.46 -16.78 0.57
N ASN A 292 18.37 -16.34 1.44
CA ASN A 292 18.72 -17.06 2.67
C ASN A 292 17.75 -16.75 3.80
N LYS A 293 17.12 -15.58 3.76
CA LYS A 293 16.21 -15.12 4.80
C LYS A 293 14.78 -15.02 4.25
N PRO A 294 13.75 -15.40 5.03
CA PRO A 294 12.37 -15.48 4.56
C PRO A 294 11.76 -14.13 4.14
N TYR A 295 12.28 -13.00 4.64
CA TYR A 295 11.83 -11.66 4.29
C TYR A 295 12.47 -11.10 3.00
N GLU A 296 13.57 -11.69 2.52
CA GLU A 296 14.31 -11.17 1.36
C GLU A 296 13.51 -11.18 0.05
N PRO A 297 12.70 -12.21 -0.28
CA PRO A 297 11.85 -12.19 -1.47
C PRO A 297 10.91 -10.99 -1.47
N GLU A 298 10.30 -10.70 -0.33
CA GLU A 298 9.38 -9.58 -0.15
C GLU A 298 10.07 -8.24 -0.38
N PHE A 299 11.26 -8.05 0.23
CA PHE A 299 12.05 -6.84 0.04
C PHE A 299 12.50 -6.66 -1.41
N MET A 300 12.78 -7.76 -2.12
CA MET A 300 13.10 -7.70 -3.54
C MET A 300 11.90 -7.26 -4.38
N ILE A 301 10.69 -7.74 -4.07
CA ILE A 301 9.48 -7.24 -4.73
C ILE A 301 9.27 -5.75 -4.40
N LYS A 302 9.51 -5.34 -3.15
CA LYS A 302 9.39 -3.94 -2.76
C LYS A 302 10.36 -3.04 -3.55
N GLU A 303 11.59 -3.50 -3.67
CA GLU A 303 12.65 -2.85 -4.47
C GLU A 303 12.22 -2.68 -5.93
N LEU A 304 11.69 -3.74 -6.56
CA LEU A 304 11.23 -3.68 -7.96
C LEU A 304 10.04 -2.74 -8.15
N GLN A 305 9.08 -2.74 -7.20
CA GLN A 305 7.97 -1.79 -7.24
C GLN A 305 8.46 -0.34 -7.14
N TYR A 306 9.47 -0.04 -6.33
CA TYR A 306 10.02 1.31 -6.24
C TYR A 306 10.50 1.79 -7.62
N TYR A 307 11.26 0.95 -8.32
CA TYR A 307 11.75 1.25 -9.67
C TYR A 307 10.62 1.44 -10.69
N ILE A 308 9.61 0.55 -10.65
CA ILE A 308 8.44 0.60 -11.54
C ILE A 308 7.63 1.88 -11.29
N CYS A 309 7.33 2.18 -10.03
CA CYS A 309 6.46 3.29 -9.67
C CYS A 309 7.13 4.64 -9.93
N ASN A 310 8.42 4.80 -9.65
CA ASN A 310 9.14 6.03 -9.99
C ASN A 310 9.11 6.32 -11.50
N TYR A 311 9.24 5.26 -12.32
CA TYR A 311 9.13 5.41 -13.77
C TYR A 311 7.69 5.75 -14.20
N LEU A 312 6.69 5.09 -13.61
CA LEU A 312 5.28 5.38 -13.85
C LEU A 312 4.91 6.81 -13.47
N GLU A 313 5.39 7.33 -12.34
CA GLU A 313 5.18 8.72 -11.91
C GLU A 313 5.74 9.70 -12.95
N ALA A 314 6.93 9.43 -13.49
CA ALA A 314 7.48 10.22 -14.58
C ALA A 314 6.60 10.15 -15.85
N CYS A 315 6.00 8.99 -16.15
CA CYS A 315 5.05 8.85 -17.26
C CYS A 315 3.73 9.60 -17.01
N PHE A 316 3.19 9.59 -15.78
CA PHE A 316 2.00 10.36 -15.42
C PHE A 316 2.22 11.86 -15.62
N GLU A 317 3.38 12.39 -15.23
CA GLU A 317 3.74 13.79 -15.49
C GLU A 317 3.82 14.13 -16.99
N SER A 318 4.20 13.16 -17.82
CA SER A 318 4.39 13.29 -19.26
C SER A 318 3.24 12.69 -20.08
N TYR A 319 2.06 12.47 -19.49
CA TYR A 319 0.99 11.65 -20.08
C TYR A 319 0.47 12.13 -21.45
N LYS A 320 0.62 13.43 -21.77
CA LYS A 320 0.23 14.03 -23.06
C LYS A 320 1.33 13.98 -24.13
N GLU A 321 2.54 13.58 -23.77
CA GLU A 321 3.70 13.65 -24.65
C GLU A 321 3.77 12.44 -25.59
N SER A 322 4.56 12.58 -26.67
CA SER A 322 5.02 11.44 -27.47
C SER A 322 6.11 10.68 -26.71
N TRP A 323 6.31 9.43 -27.07
CA TRP A 323 7.37 8.60 -26.49
C TRP A 323 8.77 9.19 -26.72
N GLU A 324 9.00 9.80 -27.88
CA GLU A 324 10.26 10.44 -28.25
C GLU A 324 10.62 11.58 -27.29
N LYS A 325 9.67 12.44 -26.95
CA LYS A 325 9.86 13.52 -25.97
C LYS A 325 10.14 12.98 -24.57
N PHE A 326 9.48 11.88 -24.21
CA PHE A 326 9.74 11.23 -22.93
C PHE A 326 11.16 10.65 -22.85
N ILE A 327 11.68 10.08 -23.95
CA ILE A 327 13.08 9.66 -24.06
C ILE A 327 14.01 10.86 -23.86
N GLU A 328 13.74 12.02 -24.45
CA GLU A 328 14.54 13.23 -24.24
C GLU A 328 14.57 13.66 -22.76
N LYS A 329 13.42 13.62 -22.07
CA LYS A 329 13.31 13.89 -20.62
C LYS A 329 14.21 12.94 -19.81
N ARG A 330 14.18 11.65 -20.14
CA ARG A 330 15.02 10.61 -19.51
C ARG A 330 16.52 10.85 -19.75
N GLU A 331 16.93 11.14 -20.99
CA GLU A 331 18.33 11.42 -21.30
C GLU A 331 18.84 12.69 -20.63
N LYS A 332 17.99 13.73 -20.52
CA LYS A 332 18.30 14.94 -19.75
C LYS A 332 18.53 14.59 -18.28
N ARG A 333 17.63 13.81 -17.68
CA ARG A 333 17.73 13.38 -16.29
C ARG A 333 19.02 12.60 -16.00
N LYS A 334 19.41 11.72 -16.91
CA LYS A 334 20.68 10.98 -16.83
C LYS A 334 21.90 11.91 -16.80
N LYS A 335 21.93 12.95 -17.65
CA LYS A 335 23.00 13.96 -17.64
C LYS A 335 23.06 14.74 -16.32
N GLU A 336 21.91 15.08 -15.75
CA GLU A 336 21.83 15.75 -14.44
C GLU A 336 22.44 14.88 -13.33
N ILE A 337 22.12 13.58 -13.30
CA ILE A 337 22.67 12.61 -12.35
C ILE A 337 24.19 12.51 -12.48
N GLU A 338 24.71 12.42 -13.70
CA GLU A 338 26.15 12.33 -13.96
C GLU A 338 26.92 13.58 -13.50
N SER A 339 26.25 14.74 -13.46
CA SER A 339 26.81 16.01 -13.00
C SER A 339 26.75 16.22 -11.48
N ASN A 340 25.92 15.46 -10.77
CA ASN A 340 25.71 15.58 -9.33
C ASN A 340 26.56 14.57 -8.53
N SER A 341 27.64 15.04 -7.91
CA SER A 341 28.58 14.22 -7.14
C SER A 341 28.31 14.12 -5.63
N ASN A 342 27.39 14.93 -5.08
CA ASN A 342 27.47 15.36 -3.68
C ASN A 342 26.27 15.03 -2.77
N LYS A 343 25.50 13.98 -3.05
CA LYS A 343 24.53 13.48 -2.06
C LYS A 343 24.64 11.97 -1.90
N PHE A 344 25.14 11.55 -0.75
CA PHE A 344 24.94 10.20 -0.25
C PHE A 344 23.71 10.26 0.66
N GLU A 345 22.60 9.68 0.24
CA GLU A 345 21.43 9.49 1.09
C GLU A 345 21.28 7.97 1.31
N GLY A 346 21.54 7.56 2.57
CA GLY A 346 21.03 6.37 3.26
C GLY A 346 21.20 4.98 2.64
N LYS A 347 21.51 3.98 3.48
CA LYS A 347 21.14 2.58 3.20
C LYS A 347 19.60 2.46 3.04
N TYR A 348 19.13 1.35 2.45
CA TYR A 348 17.70 1.07 2.32
C TYR A 348 17.03 0.95 3.71
N GLU A 349 15.91 1.63 3.89
CA GLU A 349 15.07 1.45 5.08
C GLU A 349 14.39 0.08 5.08
N ALA A 350 14.22 -0.47 6.28
CA ALA A 350 13.50 -1.70 6.53
C ALA A 350 11.98 -1.49 6.43
N ASP A 351 11.25 -2.60 6.42
CA ASP A 351 9.80 -2.69 6.60
C ASP A 351 9.35 -2.45 8.06
N THR A 352 10.25 -2.06 8.95
CA THR A 352 10.01 -1.98 10.40
C THR A 352 10.21 -0.56 10.88
N LEU A 353 9.25 -0.03 11.63
CA LEU A 353 9.26 1.29 12.26
C LEU A 353 9.00 1.16 13.75
N VAL A 354 9.75 1.90 14.56
CA VAL A 354 9.46 2.04 15.99
C VAL A 354 8.87 3.44 16.22
N LEU A 355 7.60 3.50 16.61
CA LEU A 355 6.91 4.74 16.98
C LEU A 355 6.88 4.85 18.50
N ILE A 356 7.39 5.96 19.04
CA ILE A 356 7.50 6.17 20.48
C ILE A 356 6.72 7.41 20.88
N ASP A 357 5.66 7.19 21.65
CA ASP A 357 5.01 8.23 22.44
C ASP A 357 5.97 8.63 23.57
N PHE A 358 6.65 9.76 23.38
CA PHE A 358 7.69 10.18 24.31
C PHE A 358 7.13 10.53 25.70
N GLU A 359 5.91 11.07 25.76
CA GLU A 359 5.26 11.43 27.02
C GLU A 359 4.97 10.19 27.86
N PHE A 360 4.39 9.16 27.23
CA PHE A 360 4.20 7.85 27.84
C PHE A 360 5.53 7.24 28.26
N PHE A 361 6.48 7.14 27.32
CA PHE A 361 7.80 6.54 27.52
C PHE A 361 8.51 7.16 28.74
N ASN A 362 8.57 8.49 28.81
CA ASN A 362 9.32 9.18 29.85
C ASN A 362 8.64 9.06 31.23
N LYS A 363 7.30 9.05 31.27
CA LYS A 363 6.52 8.77 32.49
C LYS A 363 6.69 7.32 32.96
N ALA A 364 6.66 6.35 32.05
CA ALA A 364 6.86 4.94 32.37
C ALA A 364 8.26 4.69 32.93
N LEU A 365 9.29 5.28 32.34
CA LEU A 365 10.66 5.22 32.88
C LEU A 365 10.74 5.83 34.29
N LYS A 366 10.13 6.99 34.50
CA LYS A 366 10.08 7.65 35.81
C LYS A 366 9.39 6.78 36.87
N GLU A 367 8.30 6.12 36.53
CA GLU A 367 7.58 5.20 37.43
C GLU A 367 8.49 4.04 37.87
N VAL A 368 9.24 3.41 36.95
CA VAL A 368 10.19 2.33 37.30
C VAL A 368 11.20 2.79 38.34
N TYR A 369 11.76 4.00 38.20
CA TYR A 369 12.66 4.53 39.22
C TYR A 369 11.98 4.87 40.55
N GLN A 370 10.70 5.23 40.55
CA GLN A 370 9.93 5.44 41.79
C GLN A 370 9.62 4.12 42.51
N MET A 371 9.38 3.06 41.74
CA MET A 371 9.18 1.70 42.24
C MET A 371 10.46 1.10 42.81
N TYR A 372 11.62 1.44 42.22
CA TYR A 372 12.93 0.89 42.56
C TYR A 372 13.98 1.97 42.87
N PRO A 373 13.79 2.79 43.93
CA PRO A 373 14.65 3.93 44.22
C PRO A 373 16.10 3.54 44.54
N GLN A 374 16.35 2.31 44.99
CA GLN A 374 17.70 1.79 45.22
C GLN A 374 18.56 1.77 43.94
N HIS A 375 17.94 1.72 42.76
CA HIS A 375 18.63 1.70 41.47
C HIS A 375 18.79 3.09 40.83
N HIS A 376 18.44 4.18 41.52
CA HIS A 376 18.49 5.54 40.96
C HIS A 376 19.89 5.99 40.49
N GLN A 377 20.96 5.36 41.01
CA GLN A 377 22.33 5.63 40.56
C GLN A 377 22.62 5.04 39.17
N LYS A 378 21.94 3.97 38.78
CA LYS A 378 22.04 3.40 37.43
C LYS A 378 21.35 4.35 36.46
N LYS A 379 22.04 4.71 35.37
CA LYS A 379 21.52 5.64 34.37
C LYS A 379 20.87 4.89 33.22
N PHE A 380 19.82 5.48 32.65
CA PHE A 380 19.18 4.97 31.46
C PHE A 380 20.11 5.13 30.26
N ASP A 381 20.23 4.07 29.45
CA ASP A 381 21.02 4.06 28.22
C ASP A 381 20.10 3.91 27.00
N MET A 382 20.08 4.93 26.15
CA MET A 382 19.26 4.94 24.94
C MET A 382 19.62 3.78 23.99
N GLY A 383 20.91 3.49 23.78
CA GLY A 383 21.33 2.46 22.84
C GLY A 383 20.79 1.06 23.20
N THR A 384 20.88 0.72 24.48
CA THR A 384 20.35 -0.54 25.03
C THR A 384 18.83 -0.59 24.92
N PHE A 385 18.14 0.54 25.11
CA PHE A 385 16.69 0.63 24.91
C PHE A 385 16.29 0.36 23.46
N LEU A 386 16.92 1.03 22.48
CA LEU A 386 16.62 0.83 21.06
C LEU A 386 16.85 -0.64 20.66
N TYR A 387 17.99 -1.22 21.07
CA TYR A 387 18.28 -2.63 20.84
C TYR A 387 17.22 -3.54 21.46
N GLY A 388 16.85 -3.26 22.71
CA GLY A 388 15.85 -4.01 23.44
C GLY A 388 14.49 -4.02 22.77
N CYS A 389 14.05 -2.89 22.20
CA CYS A 389 12.76 -2.81 21.50
C CYS A 389 12.68 -3.80 20.32
N ILE A 390 13.73 -3.89 19.50
CA ILE A 390 13.78 -4.82 18.37
C ILE A 390 13.92 -6.27 18.86
N ALA A 391 14.74 -6.49 19.88
CA ALA A 391 14.97 -7.83 20.44
C ALA A 391 13.70 -8.45 21.03
N GLN A 392 12.83 -7.65 21.68
CA GLN A 392 11.57 -8.12 22.27
C GLN A 392 10.62 -8.73 21.24
N VAL A 393 10.66 -8.24 20.01
CA VAL A 393 9.74 -8.65 18.94
C VAL A 393 10.39 -9.60 17.93
N GLY A 394 11.69 -9.83 18.02
CA GLY A 394 12.43 -10.73 17.13
C GLY A 394 12.55 -10.25 15.68
N LEU A 395 12.46 -8.94 15.43
CA LEU A 395 12.49 -8.35 14.08
C LEU A 395 13.89 -7.89 13.67
N GLU A 396 14.84 -8.82 13.55
CA GLU A 396 16.16 -8.50 13.01
C GLU A 396 16.07 -8.09 11.53
N ARG A 397 16.78 -7.00 11.16
CA ARG A 397 16.91 -6.45 9.80
C ARG A 397 18.37 -6.06 9.54
N GLN A 398 19.27 -7.01 9.68
CA GLN A 398 20.70 -6.79 9.47
C GLN A 398 20.97 -6.18 8.08
N GLY A 399 21.71 -5.07 8.05
CA GLY A 399 22.05 -4.35 6.81
C GLY A 399 21.01 -3.33 6.34
N PHE A 400 19.86 -3.22 7.00
CA PHE A 400 18.82 -2.23 6.72
C PHE A 400 18.70 -1.21 7.85
N LYS A 401 18.18 -0.02 7.51
CA LYS A 401 17.87 1.02 8.49
C LYS A 401 16.53 0.79 9.16
N ILE A 402 16.48 0.85 10.48
CA ILE A 402 15.25 0.80 11.28
C ILE A 402 15.05 2.19 11.92
N PRO A 403 14.06 2.97 11.46
CA PRO A 403 13.73 4.25 12.06
C PRO A 403 13.09 4.08 13.45
N PHE A 404 13.61 4.84 14.42
CA PHE A 404 13.03 5.09 15.72
C PHE A 404 12.50 6.51 15.77
N HIS A 405 11.19 6.64 15.70
CA HIS A 405 10.50 7.91 15.58
C HIS A 405 9.83 8.29 16.91
N PHE A 406 10.40 9.28 17.59
CA PHE A 406 9.88 9.86 18.82
C PHE A 406 8.90 11.00 18.49
N ILE A 407 7.70 10.92 19.07
CA ILE A 407 6.67 11.95 18.96
C ILE A 407 6.60 12.69 20.29
N ILE A 408 6.92 13.99 20.27
CA ILE A 408 7.13 14.80 21.46
C ILE A 408 6.15 15.98 21.51
N ASN A 409 5.72 16.37 22.70
CA ASN A 409 5.04 17.64 22.93
C ASN A 409 6.06 18.77 23.18
N SER A 410 7.05 18.48 24.02
CA SER A 410 8.13 19.39 24.40
C SER A 410 9.51 18.72 24.30
N ASN A 411 10.55 19.54 24.12
CA ASN A 411 11.93 19.08 24.08
C ASN A 411 12.48 18.81 25.48
N ASP A 412 11.93 17.80 26.15
CA ASP A 412 12.33 17.44 27.50
C ASP A 412 13.51 16.48 27.52
N ARG A 413 14.09 16.35 28.72
CA ARG A 413 15.12 15.34 29.00
C ARG A 413 14.49 13.98 29.21
N ILE A 414 15.19 12.97 28.74
CA ILE A 414 14.91 11.59 29.12
C ILE A 414 15.22 11.43 30.61
N TYR A 415 14.29 10.82 31.35
CA TYR A 415 14.38 10.70 32.80
C TYR A 415 15.57 9.82 33.20
N ASN A 416 16.45 10.39 34.03
CA ASN A 416 17.67 9.75 34.52
C ASN A 416 18.61 9.20 33.42
N ASP A 417 18.67 9.90 32.28
CA ASP A 417 19.55 9.57 31.15
C ASP A 417 21.05 9.66 31.46
N ALA A 418 21.83 8.80 30.81
CA ALA A 418 23.28 8.73 30.93
C ALA A 418 23.99 9.93 30.27
N GLN A 419 23.44 10.48 29.18
CA GLN A 419 24.10 11.54 28.40
C GLN A 419 23.66 12.96 28.79
N LYS A 420 22.63 13.11 29.64
CA LYS A 420 22.03 14.40 30.05
C LYS A 420 21.58 15.26 28.88
N LYS A 421 21.16 14.62 27.79
CA LYS A 421 20.68 15.26 26.57
C LYS A 421 19.16 15.47 26.61
N ASN A 422 18.67 16.47 25.89
CA ASN A 422 17.25 16.58 25.58
C ASN A 422 16.93 15.66 24.39
N ILE A 423 15.67 15.31 24.18
CA ILE A 423 15.29 14.37 23.12
C ILE A 423 15.64 14.87 21.71
N LEU A 424 15.53 16.17 21.42
CA LEU A 424 15.95 16.72 20.12
C LEU A 424 17.46 16.61 19.86
N ASP A 425 18.29 16.45 20.90
CA ASP A 425 19.73 16.26 20.74
C ASP A 425 20.08 14.84 20.23
N TYR A 426 19.09 13.93 20.16
CA TYR A 426 19.22 12.60 19.58
C TYR A 426 18.82 12.54 18.10
N GLU A 427 18.22 13.60 17.55
CA GLU A 427 17.85 13.67 16.14
C GLU A 427 19.05 13.32 15.24
N GLN A 428 18.85 12.42 14.27
CA GLN A 428 19.87 11.92 13.35
C GLN A 428 21.03 11.16 14.00
N LEU A 429 20.95 10.84 15.30
CA LEU A 429 21.84 9.86 15.90
C LEU A 429 21.38 8.45 15.54
N GLY A 430 22.33 7.52 15.54
CA GLY A 430 22.06 6.14 15.17
C GLY A 430 23.16 5.18 15.63
N ALA A 431 22.92 3.89 15.42
CA ALA A 431 23.88 2.84 15.74
C ALA A 431 23.74 1.68 14.77
N ASP A 432 24.85 1.21 14.21
CA ASP A 432 24.88 -0.04 13.44
C ASP A 432 25.01 -1.22 14.42
N THR A 433 24.05 -2.14 14.40
CA THR A 433 23.95 -3.27 15.32
C THR A 433 23.74 -4.59 14.57
N PRO A 434 23.95 -5.75 15.22
CA PRO A 434 23.59 -7.04 14.61
C PRO A 434 22.10 -7.17 14.25
N LEU A 435 21.21 -6.39 14.88
CA LEU A 435 19.77 -6.40 14.60
C LEU A 435 19.35 -5.43 13.49
N GLY A 436 20.23 -4.53 13.06
CA GLY A 436 19.93 -3.47 12.08
C GLY A 436 20.67 -2.16 12.39
N GLU A 437 20.65 -1.24 11.44
CA GLU A 437 21.15 0.13 11.63
C GLU A 437 20.00 0.99 12.17
N PHE A 438 20.10 1.46 13.41
CA PHE A 438 19.06 2.27 14.02
C PHE A 438 19.30 3.73 13.70
N ASP A 439 18.25 4.45 13.29
CA ASP A 439 18.26 5.90 13.08
C ASP A 439 17.16 6.55 13.90
N ILE A 440 17.49 7.64 14.60
CA ILE A 440 16.54 8.36 15.45
C ILE A 440 15.97 9.56 14.70
N TYR A 441 14.64 9.66 14.71
CA TYR A 441 13.85 10.77 14.21
C TYR A 441 12.96 11.30 15.33
N VAL A 442 12.77 12.61 15.38
CA VAL A 442 11.98 13.29 16.40
C VAL A 442 11.03 14.26 15.72
N SER A 443 9.74 14.15 16.02
CA SER A 443 8.72 15.10 15.54
C SER A 443 8.03 15.75 16.72
N GLN A 444 8.05 17.08 16.72
CA GLN A 444 7.33 17.89 17.68
C GLN A 444 5.94 18.20 17.16
N THR A 445 4.91 17.90 17.95
CA THR A 445 3.50 18.17 17.62
C THR A 445 3.18 19.65 17.77
N GLU A 446 2.43 20.24 16.85
CA GLU A 446 2.04 21.66 16.88
C GLU A 446 0.59 21.79 17.40
N GLY A 447 0.42 21.75 18.72
CA GLY A 447 -0.88 22.00 19.34
C GLY A 447 -1.42 20.81 20.14
N ASN A 448 -2.41 20.09 19.60
CA ASN A 448 -3.03 18.99 20.32
C ASN A 448 -2.24 17.69 20.10
N TYR A 449 -1.29 17.43 21.00
CA TYR A 449 -0.43 16.25 21.00
C TYR A 449 -1.19 14.94 20.69
N LEU A 450 -2.34 14.71 21.33
CA LEU A 450 -3.10 13.47 21.16
C LEU A 450 -3.74 13.36 19.77
N ALA A 451 -4.24 14.46 19.23
CA ALA A 451 -4.79 14.48 17.88
C ALA A 451 -3.70 14.22 16.83
N ASP A 452 -2.54 14.85 17.01
CA ASP A 452 -1.40 14.69 16.11
C ASP A 452 -0.82 13.28 16.18
N PHE A 453 -0.69 12.72 17.39
CA PHE A 453 -0.24 11.34 17.59
C PHE A 453 -1.18 10.33 16.91
N LYS A 454 -2.51 10.50 17.08
CA LYS A 454 -3.51 9.65 16.40
C LYS A 454 -3.40 9.76 14.88
N ASN A 455 -3.23 10.97 14.35
CA ASN A 455 -3.06 11.18 12.92
C ASN A 455 -1.78 10.49 12.40
N ILE A 456 -0.66 10.65 13.10
CA ILE A 456 0.61 10.00 12.74
C ILE A 456 0.45 8.48 12.73
N LEU A 457 -0.12 7.88 13.79
CA LEU A 457 -0.32 6.44 13.83
C LEU A 457 -1.23 5.96 12.70
N CYS A 458 -2.32 6.68 12.43
CA CYS A 458 -3.21 6.39 11.29
C CYS A 458 -2.45 6.40 9.96
N GLN A 459 -1.61 7.42 9.69
CA GLN A 459 -0.84 7.49 8.45
C GLN A 459 0.13 6.31 8.26
N TYR A 460 0.70 5.78 9.34
CA TYR A 460 1.59 4.62 9.27
C TYR A 460 0.83 3.30 9.17
N THR A 461 -0.40 3.22 9.69
CA THR A 461 -1.20 1.99 9.65
C THR A 461 -1.98 1.81 8.35
N LEU A 462 -2.08 2.86 7.52
CA LEU A 462 -2.67 2.80 6.18
C LEU A 462 -1.84 1.94 5.21
N GLU A 463 -2.54 1.07 4.48
CA GLU A 463 -1.99 0.30 3.36
C GLU A 463 -2.22 1.05 2.04
N ARG A 464 -1.14 1.58 1.47
CA ARG A 464 -1.13 2.30 0.20
C ARG A 464 0.17 2.02 -0.54
N ASN A 465 0.19 2.33 -1.83
CA ASN A 465 1.41 2.32 -2.61
C ASN A 465 2.45 3.25 -1.97
N TYR A 466 3.51 2.67 -1.44
CA TYR A 466 4.48 3.41 -0.64
C TYR A 466 5.36 4.37 -1.46
N VAL A 467 5.30 4.36 -2.79
CA VAL A 467 5.92 5.43 -3.61
C VAL A 467 5.04 6.68 -3.62
N LEU A 468 3.71 6.51 -3.57
CA LEU A 468 2.76 7.61 -3.51
C LEU A 468 2.58 8.13 -2.07
N VAL A 469 2.62 7.22 -1.10
CA VAL A 469 2.46 7.51 0.33
C VAL A 469 3.60 6.84 1.12
N PRO A 470 4.76 7.52 1.28
CA PRO A 470 5.96 6.92 1.89
C PRO A 470 5.79 6.37 3.31
N SER A 471 4.85 6.88 4.10
CA SER A 471 4.55 6.34 5.44
C SER A 471 4.00 4.91 5.38
N SER A 472 3.40 4.50 4.27
CA SER A 472 2.80 3.18 4.15
C SER A 472 3.83 2.04 3.94
N LYS A 473 5.13 2.32 3.79
CA LYS A 473 6.17 1.30 3.50
C LYS A 473 6.45 0.27 4.61
N PHE A 474 6.10 0.62 5.85
CA PHE A 474 6.36 -0.20 7.03
C PHE A 474 5.25 -1.22 7.24
N ASP A 475 5.61 -2.49 7.35
CA ASP A 475 4.66 -3.57 7.65
C ASP A 475 4.63 -3.92 9.13
N ASN A 476 5.74 -3.67 9.82
CA ASN A 476 5.90 -3.93 11.24
C ASN A 476 6.00 -2.60 11.98
N ILE A 477 5.02 -2.32 12.83
CA ILE A 477 4.99 -1.10 13.64
C ILE A 477 5.16 -1.50 15.10
N ILE A 478 6.30 -1.16 15.69
CA ILE A 478 6.53 -1.28 17.13
C ILE A 478 6.07 0.03 17.77
N LEU A 479 4.91 0.00 18.41
CA LEU A 479 4.32 1.16 19.06
C LEU A 479 4.65 1.13 20.56
N ILE A 480 5.42 2.09 21.04
CA ILE A 480 5.64 2.32 22.46
C ILE A 480 4.68 3.41 22.89
N SER A 481 3.48 3.02 23.28
CA SER A 481 2.45 3.91 23.79
C SER A 481 1.43 3.09 24.57
N ASP A 482 0.92 3.64 25.65
CA ASP A 482 -0.21 3.10 26.39
C ASP A 482 -0.78 4.17 27.33
N LYS A 483 -2.05 4.03 27.74
CA LYS A 483 -2.68 4.84 28.80
C LYS A 483 -2.51 6.37 28.64
N ASN A 484 -2.36 6.87 27.41
CA ASN A 484 -2.20 8.28 27.10
C ASN A 484 -3.50 8.88 26.52
N ASP A 485 -4.66 8.60 27.14
CA ASP A 485 -5.98 9.11 26.72
C ASP A 485 -6.39 8.82 25.26
N ILE A 486 -5.80 7.80 24.64
CA ILE A 486 -6.21 7.27 23.35
C ILE A 486 -7.42 6.36 23.56
N SER A 487 -8.51 6.61 22.83
CA SER A 487 -9.75 5.85 22.94
C SER A 487 -9.56 4.40 22.48
N MET A 488 -10.24 3.46 23.14
CA MET A 488 -10.25 2.06 22.72
C MET A 488 -10.73 1.91 21.26
N GLU A 489 -11.74 2.68 20.86
CA GLU A 489 -12.25 2.72 19.48
C GLU A 489 -11.16 3.01 18.44
N PHE A 490 -10.16 3.84 18.77
CA PHE A 490 -9.08 4.16 17.84
C PHE A 490 -8.11 2.98 17.68
N PHE A 491 -7.78 2.29 18.77
CA PHE A 491 -6.98 1.08 18.67
C PHE A 491 -7.72 -0.06 17.96
N GLU A 492 -9.03 -0.17 18.15
CA GLU A 492 -9.90 -1.11 17.40
C GLU A 492 -9.90 -0.79 15.89
N GLU A 493 -9.88 0.49 15.49
CA GLU A 493 -9.74 0.90 14.09
C GLU A 493 -8.35 0.51 13.54
N VAL A 494 -7.30 0.78 14.31
CA VAL A 494 -5.93 0.41 13.95
C VAL A 494 -5.75 -1.12 13.84
N GLU A 495 -6.45 -1.91 14.66
CA GLU A 495 -6.51 -3.38 14.55
C GLU A 495 -7.09 -3.89 13.22
N GLN A 496 -7.82 -3.07 12.48
CA GLN A 496 -8.34 -3.46 11.16
C GLN A 496 -7.25 -3.39 10.06
N SER A 497 -6.12 -2.74 10.35
CA SER A 497 -4.97 -2.69 9.44
C SER A 497 -4.49 -4.09 9.04
N VAL A 498 -3.86 -4.18 7.88
CA VAL A 498 -3.17 -5.40 7.43
C VAL A 498 -1.74 -5.49 7.97
N LYS A 499 -1.28 -4.46 8.67
CA LYS A 499 0.07 -4.36 9.22
C LYS A 499 0.18 -5.06 10.56
N GLN A 500 1.36 -5.58 10.86
CA GLN A 500 1.65 -6.19 12.15
C GLN A 500 2.03 -5.10 13.15
N ILE A 501 1.27 -5.04 14.24
CA ILE A 501 1.53 -4.09 15.32
C ILE A 501 2.06 -4.84 16.53
N TYR A 502 3.13 -4.29 17.10
CA TYR A 502 3.73 -4.73 18.35
C TYR A 502 3.60 -3.61 19.37
N LEU A 503 2.77 -3.77 20.39
CA LEU A 503 2.60 -2.74 21.42
C LEU A 503 3.56 -3.01 22.59
N GLY A 504 4.50 -2.08 22.78
CA GLY A 504 5.25 -1.91 24.02
C GLY A 504 4.38 -1.16 25.02
N ARG A 505 3.53 -1.90 25.73
CA ARG A 505 2.59 -1.37 26.72
C ARG A 505 3.24 -1.18 28.08
N LEU A 506 2.53 -0.56 29.03
CA LEU A 506 3.03 -0.42 30.40
C LEU A 506 3.28 -1.79 31.04
N ASP A 507 2.22 -2.58 31.23
CA ASP A 507 2.27 -3.94 31.76
C ASP A 507 0.97 -4.74 31.51
N ASN A 508 1.02 -6.04 31.80
CA ASN A 508 -0.10 -6.95 31.58
C ASN A 508 -1.27 -6.86 32.58
N LYS A 509 -1.18 -6.03 33.63
CA LYS A 509 -2.22 -5.91 34.67
C LYS A 509 -3.06 -4.66 34.49
N ARG A 510 -2.45 -3.56 34.06
CA ARG A 510 -3.08 -2.24 33.97
C ARG A 510 -3.52 -1.86 32.56
N THR A 511 -2.97 -2.50 31.54
CA THR A 511 -3.26 -2.17 30.13
C THR A 511 -4.38 -3.05 29.55
N ALA A 512 -5.21 -2.46 28.70
CA ALA A 512 -6.17 -3.21 27.89
C ALA A 512 -5.44 -4.19 26.95
N ALA A 513 -5.95 -5.40 26.81
CA ALA A 513 -5.48 -6.34 25.82
C ALA A 513 -6.28 -6.15 24.53
N TYR A 514 -5.59 -5.96 23.41
CA TYR A 514 -6.25 -6.05 22.11
C TYR A 514 -5.94 -7.43 21.50
N PRO A 515 -6.86 -8.08 20.76
CA PRO A 515 -6.63 -9.45 20.30
C PRO A 515 -5.60 -9.59 19.17
N ASN A 516 -5.43 -8.57 18.32
CA ASN A 516 -4.67 -8.68 17.07
C ASN A 516 -3.26 -8.10 17.15
N PHE A 517 -2.90 -7.31 18.17
CA PHE A 517 -1.48 -6.93 18.32
C PHE A 517 -0.70 -7.98 19.10
N THR A 518 0.61 -7.95 18.89
CA THR A 518 1.56 -8.65 19.76
C THR A 518 2.02 -7.69 20.85
N TRP A 519 2.15 -8.17 22.09
CA TRP A 519 2.42 -7.31 23.25
C TRP A 519 3.78 -7.63 23.87
N PHE A 520 4.46 -6.61 24.37
CA PHE A 520 5.53 -6.77 25.36
C PHE A 520 5.42 -5.65 26.40
N ASP A 521 5.91 -5.92 27.61
CA ASP A 521 5.77 -5.00 28.73
C ASP A 521 7.04 -4.11 28.82
N ILE A 522 6.88 -2.81 28.57
CA ILE A 522 7.98 -1.84 28.57
C ILE A 522 8.62 -1.71 29.95
N GLN A 523 7.85 -1.94 31.00
CA GLN A 523 8.35 -1.97 32.37
C GLN A 523 9.44 -3.03 32.55
N TYR A 524 9.24 -4.24 32.01
CA TYR A 524 10.25 -5.30 32.09
C TYR A 524 11.48 -4.98 31.24
N LEU A 525 11.29 -4.31 30.10
CA LEU A 525 12.41 -3.83 29.29
C LEU A 525 13.26 -2.83 30.10
N PHE A 526 12.63 -1.85 30.76
CA PHE A 526 13.34 -0.91 31.64
C PHE A 526 14.04 -1.60 32.80
N CYS A 527 13.38 -2.54 33.48
CA CYS A 527 14.02 -3.33 34.54
C CYS A 527 15.28 -4.04 34.02
N GLY A 528 15.21 -4.66 32.85
CA GLY A 528 16.35 -5.31 32.21
C GLY A 528 17.51 -4.35 31.91
N ILE A 529 17.21 -3.18 31.32
CA ILE A 529 18.21 -2.12 31.04
C ILE A 529 18.89 -1.65 32.32
N LEU A 530 18.12 -1.53 33.40
CA LEU A 530 18.61 -1.10 34.70
C LEU A 530 19.19 -2.26 35.53
N GLY A 531 19.22 -3.50 35.02
CA GLY A 531 19.65 -4.68 35.76
C GLY A 531 18.92 -4.84 37.10
N ILE A 532 17.60 -4.63 37.08
CA ILE A 532 16.67 -4.85 38.19
C ILE A 532 16.08 -6.24 38.00
N GLU A 533 16.22 -7.10 39.00
CA GLU A 533 15.65 -8.44 38.92
C GLU A 533 14.14 -8.40 39.14
N LEU A 534 13.40 -9.22 38.39
CA LEU A 534 11.92 -9.20 38.42
C LEU A 534 11.32 -9.62 39.76
N TRP A 535 12.10 -10.26 40.63
CA TRP A 535 11.71 -10.65 41.99
C TRP A 535 12.08 -9.62 43.06
N GLU A 536 12.72 -8.50 42.71
CA GLU A 536 13.00 -7.44 43.68
C GLU A 536 11.72 -6.80 44.22
N GLU A 537 11.71 -6.48 45.52
CA GLU A 537 10.56 -5.81 46.16
C GLU A 537 10.32 -4.41 45.57
N VAL A 538 9.06 -4.19 45.20
CA VAL A 538 8.55 -2.94 44.63
C VAL A 538 8.08 -2.00 45.74
N LYS A 539 8.43 -0.71 45.65
CA LYS A 539 7.70 0.34 46.38
C LYS A 539 6.46 0.75 45.58
N PRO A 540 5.24 0.63 46.14
CA PRO A 540 4.02 0.95 45.42
C PRO A 540 3.83 2.48 45.33
N ASN A 541 4.56 3.10 44.40
CA ASN A 541 4.49 4.53 44.08
C ASN A 541 4.30 4.66 42.57
N PHE A 542 3.06 4.51 42.13
CA PHE A 542 2.67 4.46 40.72
C PHE A 542 2.31 5.87 40.21
N ILE A 543 2.68 6.15 38.97
CA ILE A 543 2.30 7.35 38.21
C ILE A 543 1.02 7.06 37.42
N PHE A 544 0.92 5.87 36.82
CA PHE A 544 -0.26 5.44 36.08
C PHE A 544 -1.26 4.78 37.02
N GLU A 545 -2.47 5.35 37.07
CA GLU A 545 -3.60 4.80 37.80
C GLU A 545 -4.20 3.58 37.07
N VAL A 546 -4.85 2.69 37.84
CA VAL A 546 -5.44 1.43 37.35
C VAL A 546 -6.70 1.71 36.54
#